data_AF-A0A5M8F005-F1
#
_entry.id   AF-A0A5M8F005-F1
#
_cell.length_a   1.000
_cell.length_b   1.000
_cell.length_c   1.000
_cell.angle_alpha   90.00
_cell.angle_beta   90.00
_cell.angle_gamma   90.00
#
_symmetry.space_group_name_H-M   'P 1'
#
loop_
_entity.id
_entity.type
_entity.pdbx_description
1 polymer ?
#
loop_
_entity_poly.entity_id
_entity_poly.type
_entity_poly.pdbx_seq_one_letter_code
_entity_poly.pdbx_strand_id
1 'polypeptide(L)'
;MNQPLFDFDLKRVSRTHYITGKAAINFPDPGSTTGGWHFLSYFDRKSGVAKVSLAGIHYPDTTDFFGDAGLIDVTDELAMRGWSEDGKRLFMADHYRAAADMIIKWAVGDAKRCNVEIADWFPSTCERQGLLVMLDLGKPVLLRRGRLQKMEAWLRSQ
;
A
#
# COMPACT_ATOMS: atom_id res chain seq x y z
N MET A 1 14.60 -13.48 -22.07
CA MET A 1 14.34 -12.27 -21.26
C MET A 1 12.84 -12.19 -21.04
N ASN A 2 12.37 -12.33 -19.80
CA ASN A 2 10.93 -12.29 -19.52
C ASN A 2 10.41 -10.86 -19.72
N GLN A 3 9.37 -10.71 -20.55
CA GLN A 3 8.68 -9.44 -20.71
C GLN A 3 8.16 -8.95 -19.36
N PRO A 4 8.19 -7.64 -19.08
CA PRO A 4 7.71 -7.13 -17.81
C PRO A 4 6.19 -7.31 -17.69
N LEU A 5 5.74 -7.87 -16.57
CA LEU A 5 4.39 -8.35 -16.27
C LEU A 5 3.37 -7.23 -15.91
N PHE A 6 3.57 -5.99 -16.36
CA PHE A 6 2.95 -4.84 -15.69
C PHE A 6 1.41 -4.76 -15.78
N ASP A 7 0.77 -5.25 -16.85
CA ASP A 7 -0.70 -5.39 -16.88
C ASP A 7 -1.19 -6.76 -16.35
N PHE A 8 -0.29 -7.74 -16.25
CA PHE A 8 -0.65 -9.08 -15.78
C PHE A 8 -1.06 -9.07 -14.30
N ASP A 9 -0.50 -8.16 -13.50
CA ASP A 9 -0.83 -8.10 -12.08
C ASP A 9 -2.22 -7.52 -11.81
N LEU A 10 -2.77 -6.64 -12.66
CA LEU A 10 -4.18 -6.22 -12.55
C LEU A 10 -5.12 -7.42 -12.63
N LYS A 11 -4.83 -8.38 -13.50
CA LYS A 11 -5.56 -9.66 -13.62
C LYS A 11 -5.51 -10.53 -12.37
N ARG A 12 -4.59 -10.25 -11.44
CA ARG A 12 -4.42 -11.00 -10.19
C ARG A 12 -5.01 -10.27 -8.98
N VAL A 13 -5.40 -9.00 -9.15
CA VAL A 13 -5.99 -8.20 -8.07
C VAL A 13 -7.21 -8.91 -7.50
N SER A 14 -7.29 -9.02 -6.19
CA SER A 14 -8.45 -9.56 -5.49
C SER A 14 -8.49 -8.95 -4.10
N ARG A 15 -9.51 -9.26 -3.30
CA ARG A 15 -9.56 -8.77 -1.92
C ARG A 15 -8.34 -9.20 -1.10
N THR A 16 -7.78 -10.38 -1.35
CA THR A 16 -6.58 -10.89 -0.65
C THR A 16 -5.27 -10.49 -1.32
N HIS A 17 -5.29 -10.18 -2.63
CA HIS A 17 -4.13 -9.71 -3.40
C HIS A 17 -4.41 -8.31 -3.94
N TYR A 18 -4.70 -7.37 -3.05
CA TYR A 18 -5.05 -5.99 -3.39
C TYR A 18 -3.79 -5.19 -3.77
N ILE A 19 -3.98 -4.09 -4.51
CA ILE A 19 -2.91 -3.17 -4.90
C ILE A 19 -2.41 -2.41 -3.66
N THR A 20 -1.10 -2.39 -3.42
CA THR A 20 -0.52 -1.76 -2.21
C THR A 20 0.83 -1.07 -2.47
N GLY A 21 1.40 -0.49 -1.40
CA GLY A 21 2.69 0.15 -1.37
C GLY A 21 2.75 1.41 -2.24
N LYS A 22 3.85 1.60 -2.96
CA LYS A 22 4.06 2.83 -3.73
C LYS A 22 3.03 3.06 -4.85
N ALA A 23 2.43 2.00 -5.39
CA ALA A 23 1.36 2.17 -6.37
C ALA A 23 0.12 2.77 -5.69
N ALA A 24 -0.32 2.17 -4.59
CA ALA A 24 -1.50 2.62 -3.84
C ALA A 24 -1.32 4.02 -3.23
N ILE A 25 -0.19 4.31 -2.57
CA ILE A 25 0.09 5.65 -2.00
C ILE A 25 0.17 6.75 -3.07
N ASN A 26 0.34 6.40 -4.34
CA ASN A 26 0.36 7.37 -5.44
C ASN A 26 -0.93 7.40 -6.25
N PHE A 27 -1.94 6.63 -5.86
CA PHE A 27 -3.26 6.73 -6.46
C PHE A 27 -4.03 7.90 -5.83
N PRO A 28 -4.91 8.62 -6.54
CA PRO A 28 -5.64 9.72 -5.95
C PRO A 28 -6.62 9.24 -4.88
N ASP A 29 -6.54 9.80 -3.67
CA ASP A 29 -7.48 9.57 -2.56
C ASP A 29 -8.33 10.84 -2.31
N PRO A 30 -9.62 10.85 -2.69
CA PRO A 30 -10.49 12.00 -2.51
C PRO A 30 -10.60 12.41 -1.04
N GLY A 31 -10.08 13.59 -0.70
CA GLY A 31 -10.16 14.15 0.66
C GLY A 31 -8.90 13.96 1.50
N SER A 32 -7.84 13.37 0.94
CA SER A 32 -6.51 13.32 1.56
C SER A 32 -5.51 14.19 0.79
N THR A 33 -4.54 14.78 1.49
CA THR A 33 -3.38 15.44 0.87
C THR A 33 -2.13 14.55 0.86
N THR A 34 -2.27 13.32 1.35
CA THR A 34 -1.20 12.34 1.35
C THR A 34 -1.01 11.76 -0.04
N GLY A 35 0.22 11.37 -0.36
CA GLY A 35 0.48 10.60 -1.56
C GLY A 35 0.39 11.38 -2.87
N GLY A 36 0.19 10.63 -3.96
CA GLY A 36 -0.10 11.16 -5.30
C GLY A 36 1.06 11.81 -6.07
N TRP A 37 2.19 12.12 -5.45
CA TRP A 37 3.30 12.86 -6.09
C TRP A 37 3.87 12.20 -7.34
N HIS A 38 3.78 10.88 -7.41
CA HIS A 38 4.32 10.08 -8.51
C HIS A 38 3.24 9.32 -9.28
N PHE A 39 1.99 9.79 -9.31
CA PHE A 39 0.89 9.11 -10.01
C PHE A 39 1.27 8.62 -11.41
N LEU A 40 1.80 9.49 -12.27
CA LEU A 40 2.21 9.14 -13.65
C LEU A 40 3.36 8.13 -13.73
N SER A 41 4.12 7.91 -12.65
CA SER A 41 5.15 6.86 -12.64
C SER A 41 4.55 5.46 -12.48
N TYR A 42 3.33 5.37 -11.94
CA TYR A 42 2.63 4.12 -11.64
C TYR A 42 1.40 3.91 -12.52
N PHE A 43 0.69 4.97 -12.90
CA PHE A 43 -0.53 4.92 -13.69
C PHE A 43 -0.40 5.87 -14.87
N ASP A 44 0.35 5.45 -15.89
CA ASP A 44 0.48 6.21 -17.13
C ASP A 44 -0.37 5.58 -18.23
N ARG A 45 -1.52 6.19 -18.49
CA ARG A 45 -2.43 5.77 -19.55
C ARG A 45 -1.81 5.92 -20.95
N LYS A 46 -0.92 6.90 -21.17
CA LYS A 46 -0.35 7.16 -22.50
C LYS A 46 0.67 6.10 -22.90
N SER A 47 1.49 5.65 -21.96
CA SER A 47 2.38 4.51 -22.19
C SER A 47 1.69 3.16 -22.03
N GLY A 48 0.46 3.14 -21.51
CA GLY A 48 -0.27 1.90 -21.24
C GLY A 48 0.40 1.11 -20.12
N VAL A 49 0.91 1.78 -19.09
CA VAL A 49 1.64 1.15 -17.99
C VAL A 49 0.94 1.38 -16.66
N ALA A 50 0.48 0.28 -16.04
CA ALA A 50 0.09 0.22 -14.63
C ALA A 50 1.16 -0.55 -13.83
N LYS A 51 1.99 0.12 -13.03
CA LYS A 51 3.03 -0.53 -12.20
C LYS A 51 2.49 -0.87 -10.82
N VAL A 52 1.58 -1.82 -10.74
CA VAL A 52 0.99 -2.21 -9.46
C VAL A 52 1.88 -3.20 -8.71
N SER A 53 1.83 -3.15 -7.38
CA SER A 53 2.38 -4.19 -6.50
C SER A 53 1.24 -4.73 -5.66
N LEU A 54 1.26 -6.03 -5.39
CA LEU A 54 0.14 -6.73 -4.76
C LEU A 54 0.57 -7.29 -3.40
N ALA A 55 -0.32 -7.19 -2.42
CA ALA A 55 -0.22 -7.94 -1.16
C ALA A 55 -0.21 -9.45 -1.45
N GLY A 56 0.54 -10.23 -0.65
CA GLY A 56 0.70 -11.68 -0.82
C GLY A 56 1.57 -12.14 -2.01
N ILE A 57 1.95 -11.24 -2.92
CA ILE A 57 2.79 -11.57 -4.10
C ILE A 57 4.09 -10.77 -4.09
N HIS A 58 3.98 -9.44 -4.07
CA HIS A 58 5.13 -8.51 -4.11
C HIS A 58 5.44 -7.92 -2.73
N TYR A 59 4.41 -7.86 -1.89
CA TYR A 59 4.45 -7.53 -0.48
C TYR A 59 4.04 -8.76 0.33
N PRO A 60 4.44 -8.87 1.60
CA PRO A 60 3.88 -9.87 2.50
C PRO A 60 2.35 -9.79 2.51
N ASP A 61 1.69 -10.92 2.77
CA ASP A 61 0.29 -10.89 3.16
C ASP A 61 0.18 -10.26 4.56
N THR A 62 -0.53 -9.14 4.65
CA THR A 62 -0.75 -8.39 5.89
C THR A 62 -2.17 -8.56 6.44
N THR A 63 -2.95 -9.50 5.90
CA THR A 63 -4.30 -9.84 6.40
C THR A 63 -4.29 -10.15 7.90
N ASP A 64 -3.30 -10.89 8.39
CA ASP A 64 -3.18 -11.19 9.83
C ASP A 64 -3.00 -9.93 10.70
N PHE A 65 -2.39 -8.89 10.15
CA PHE A 65 -2.05 -7.66 10.87
C PHE A 65 -3.23 -6.69 10.90
N PHE A 66 -3.99 -6.62 9.82
CA PHE A 66 -4.91 -5.51 9.59
C PHE A 66 -6.30 -5.94 9.13
N GLY A 67 -6.50 -7.23 8.83
CA GLY A 67 -7.72 -7.72 8.18
C GLY A 67 -8.05 -6.92 6.92
N ASP A 68 -9.30 -6.51 6.81
CA ASP A 68 -9.82 -5.68 5.72
C ASP A 68 -9.64 -4.16 5.96
N ALA A 69 -9.02 -3.73 7.07
CA ALA A 69 -8.85 -2.31 7.37
C ALA A 69 -8.03 -1.61 6.28
N GLY A 70 -8.54 -0.48 5.81
CA GLY A 70 -7.95 0.32 4.73
C GLY A 70 -7.98 -0.35 3.35
N LEU A 71 -8.82 -1.37 3.13
CA LEU A 71 -9.09 -1.88 1.78
C LEU A 71 -10.26 -1.14 1.15
N ILE A 72 -10.03 -0.58 -0.02
CA ILE A 72 -11.03 0.13 -0.82
C ILE A 72 -11.29 -0.59 -2.14
N ASP A 73 -12.54 -0.51 -2.60
CA ASP A 73 -12.89 -0.89 -3.97
C ASP A 73 -12.55 0.29 -4.89
N VAL A 74 -11.76 0.01 -5.93
CA VAL A 74 -11.29 1.02 -6.90
C VAL A 74 -11.70 0.66 -8.33
N THR A 75 -12.68 -0.24 -8.48
CA THR A 75 -13.12 -0.78 -9.77
C THR A 75 -13.55 0.34 -10.71
N ASP A 76 -14.41 1.23 -10.23
CA ASP A 76 -14.95 2.33 -11.04
C ASP A 76 -13.89 3.41 -11.29
N GLU A 77 -13.07 3.74 -10.28
CA GLU A 77 -12.01 4.73 -10.38
C GLU A 77 -10.94 4.32 -11.41
N LEU A 78 -10.55 3.04 -11.42
CA LEU A 78 -9.62 2.49 -12.39
C LEU A 78 -10.27 2.40 -13.79
N ALA A 79 -11.51 1.95 -13.88
CA ALA A 79 -12.24 1.86 -15.16
C ALA A 79 -12.37 3.24 -15.83
N MET A 80 -12.72 4.29 -15.07
CA MET A 80 -12.77 5.68 -15.56
C MET A 80 -11.42 6.16 -16.12
N ARG A 81 -10.30 5.58 -15.63
CA ARG A 81 -8.93 5.91 -16.05
C ARG A 81 -8.41 5.01 -17.16
N GLY A 82 -9.24 4.09 -17.67
CA GLY A 82 -8.90 3.17 -18.76
C GLY A 82 -8.32 1.84 -18.32
N TRP A 83 -8.42 1.51 -17.02
CA TRP A 83 -7.94 0.27 -16.43
C TRP A 83 -9.13 -0.55 -15.92
N SER A 84 -9.64 -1.46 -16.74
CA SER A 84 -10.77 -2.32 -16.37
C SER A 84 -10.43 -3.78 -16.58
N GLU A 85 -10.89 -4.62 -15.65
CA GLU A 85 -10.87 -6.07 -15.78
C GLU A 85 -12.32 -6.56 -15.83
N ASP A 86 -12.75 -7.08 -16.97
CA ASP A 86 -14.16 -7.40 -17.23
C ASP A 86 -14.75 -8.32 -16.14
N GLY A 87 -15.86 -7.86 -15.55
CA GLY A 87 -16.60 -8.62 -14.54
C GLY A 87 -15.90 -8.79 -13.20
N LYS A 88 -14.79 -8.08 -12.96
CA LYS A 88 -13.95 -8.27 -11.77
C LYS A 88 -13.84 -7.01 -10.93
N ARG A 89 -14.04 -7.16 -9.62
CA ARG A 89 -13.78 -6.09 -8.64
C ARG A 89 -12.27 -5.96 -8.38
N LEU A 90 -11.78 -4.72 -8.42
CA LEU A 90 -10.40 -4.37 -8.14
C LEU A 90 -10.31 -3.72 -6.77
N PHE A 91 -9.37 -4.18 -5.95
CA PHE A 91 -9.16 -3.70 -4.59
C PHE A 91 -7.78 -3.06 -4.45
N MET A 92 -7.71 -2.01 -3.65
CA MET A 92 -6.48 -1.27 -3.36
C MET A 92 -6.45 -0.92 -1.86
N ALA A 93 -5.24 -0.76 -1.33
CA ALA A 93 -5.02 -0.14 -0.05
C ALA A 93 -5.30 1.37 -0.13
N ASP A 94 -5.98 1.92 0.86
CA ASP A 94 -5.92 3.36 1.10
C ASP A 94 -4.48 3.78 1.47
N HIS A 95 -4.25 5.08 1.60
CA HIS A 95 -2.91 5.60 1.86
C HIS A 95 -2.31 5.10 3.18
N TYR A 96 -3.14 4.92 4.22
CA TYR A 96 -2.69 4.42 5.51
C TYR A 96 -2.28 2.96 5.45
N ARG A 97 -3.10 2.10 4.82
CA ARG A 97 -2.79 0.69 4.60
C ARG A 97 -1.59 0.52 3.68
N ALA A 98 -1.46 1.33 2.64
CA ALA A 98 -0.35 1.25 1.69
C ALA A 98 0.99 1.53 2.39
N ALA A 99 1.05 2.59 3.21
CA ALA A 99 2.22 2.89 4.02
C ALA A 99 2.45 1.82 5.11
N ALA A 100 1.40 1.35 5.78
CA ALA A 100 1.50 0.30 6.79
C ALA A 100 2.06 -1.01 6.19
N ASP A 101 1.62 -1.43 5.01
CA ASP A 101 2.15 -2.62 4.32
C ASP A 101 3.65 -2.48 3.99
N MET A 102 4.10 -1.27 3.63
CA MET A 102 5.52 -0.98 3.43
C MET A 102 6.32 -1.06 4.73
N ILE A 103 5.76 -0.53 5.83
CA ILE A 103 6.38 -0.59 7.16
C ILE A 103 6.43 -2.04 7.65
N ILE A 104 5.36 -2.82 7.51
CA ILE A 104 5.35 -4.24 7.88
C ILE A 104 6.36 -5.02 7.06
N LYS A 105 6.41 -4.83 5.74
CA LYS A 105 7.43 -5.45 4.87
C LYS A 105 8.85 -5.18 5.38
N TRP A 106 9.13 -3.94 5.75
CA TRP A 106 10.42 -3.58 6.33
C TRP A 106 10.64 -4.19 7.73
N ALA A 107 9.64 -4.14 8.60
CA ALA A 107 9.73 -4.57 10.00
C ALA A 107 9.95 -6.09 10.11
N VAL A 108 9.28 -6.88 9.28
CA VAL A 108 9.43 -8.35 9.28
C VAL A 108 10.65 -8.83 8.51
N GLY A 109 11.12 -8.04 7.55
CA GLY A 109 12.32 -8.33 6.77
C GLY A 109 13.62 -7.86 7.44
N ASP A 110 14.74 -8.10 6.75
CA ASP A 110 16.09 -7.82 7.26
C ASP A 110 16.66 -6.46 6.82
N ALA A 111 15.87 -5.69 6.06
CA ALA A 111 16.27 -4.34 5.64
C ALA A 111 16.53 -3.44 6.86
N LYS A 112 17.64 -2.68 6.79
CA LYS A 112 18.07 -1.78 7.88
C LYS A 112 17.28 -0.47 7.91
N ARG A 113 16.78 0.00 6.77
CA ARG A 113 16.07 1.28 6.64
C ARG A 113 14.65 1.07 6.11
N CYS A 114 13.69 1.73 6.73
CA CYS A 114 12.36 1.88 6.17
C CYS A 114 12.40 3.01 5.12
N ASN A 115 11.63 2.87 4.05
CA ASN A 115 11.55 3.85 2.96
C ASN A 115 10.27 4.69 3.01
N VAL A 116 9.55 4.62 4.13
CA VAL A 116 8.40 5.47 4.42
C VAL A 116 8.91 6.67 5.19
N GLU A 117 8.56 7.86 4.72
CA GLU A 117 8.90 9.14 5.34
C GLU A 117 7.60 9.74 5.90
N ILE A 118 7.29 9.49 7.18
CA ILE A 118 5.98 9.86 7.75
C ILE A 118 5.72 11.37 7.64
N ALA A 119 6.74 12.18 7.96
CA ALA A 119 6.60 13.64 7.97
C ALA A 119 6.26 14.21 6.58
N ASP A 120 6.83 13.62 5.53
CA ASP A 120 6.61 14.01 4.14
C ASP A 120 5.29 13.45 3.63
N TRP A 121 4.97 12.20 3.97
CA TRP A 121 3.84 11.51 3.35
C TRP A 121 2.51 11.81 4.02
N PHE A 122 2.54 12.07 5.32
CA PHE A 122 1.40 12.38 6.17
C PHE A 122 1.72 13.70 6.89
N PRO A 123 1.61 14.85 6.21
CA PRO A 123 2.10 16.13 6.73
C PRO A 123 1.26 16.67 7.89
N SER A 124 -0.05 16.42 7.91
CA SER A 124 -0.93 16.89 8.99
C SER A 124 -0.95 15.95 10.19
N THR A 125 -1.24 16.49 11.38
CA THR A 125 -1.42 15.69 12.61
C THR A 125 -2.53 14.65 12.47
N CYS A 126 -3.62 14.98 11.77
CA CYS A 126 -4.74 14.07 11.54
C CYS A 126 -4.31 12.86 10.69
N GLU A 127 -3.60 13.11 9.58
CA GLU A 127 -3.10 12.05 8.69
C GLU A 127 -2.07 11.17 9.41
N ARG A 128 -1.16 11.75 10.21
CA ARG A 128 -0.22 10.95 11.03
C ARG A 128 -0.97 10.06 12.01
N GLN A 129 -1.99 10.60 12.68
CA GLN A 129 -2.80 9.83 13.60
C GLN A 129 -3.52 8.67 12.90
N GLY A 130 -4.03 8.89 11.68
CA GLY A 130 -4.61 7.82 10.85
C GLY A 130 -3.63 6.67 10.60
N LEU A 131 -2.38 6.98 10.23
CA LEU A 131 -1.34 5.96 10.06
C LEU A 131 -1.01 5.24 11.37
N LEU A 132 -0.91 5.98 12.50
CA LEU A 132 -0.60 5.38 13.80
C LEU A 132 -1.71 4.42 14.26
N VAL A 133 -2.98 4.79 14.08
CA VAL A 133 -4.12 3.90 14.34
C VAL A 133 -4.02 2.63 13.51
N MET A 134 -3.64 2.77 12.24
CA MET A 134 -3.47 1.63 11.36
C MET A 134 -2.34 0.70 11.83
N LEU A 135 -1.19 1.25 12.22
CA LEU A 135 -0.06 0.47 12.74
C LEU A 135 -0.35 -0.19 14.09
N ASP A 136 -1.19 0.43 14.93
CA ASP A 136 -1.61 -0.11 16.22
C ASP A 136 -2.34 -1.45 16.06
N LEU A 137 -3.14 -1.62 15.00
CA LEU A 137 -3.80 -2.89 14.69
C LEU A 137 -2.80 -4.04 14.49
N GLY A 138 -1.64 -3.75 13.89
CA GLY A 138 -0.61 -4.73 13.59
C GLY A 138 0.31 -5.08 14.77
N LYS A 139 0.30 -4.28 15.85
CA LYS A 139 1.21 -4.47 17.00
C LYS A 139 1.14 -5.86 17.64
N PRO A 140 -0.05 -6.46 17.90
CA PRO A 140 -0.13 -7.78 18.51
C PRO A 140 0.55 -8.87 17.68
N VAL A 141 0.45 -8.80 16.34
CA VAL A 141 1.12 -9.75 15.44
C VAL A 141 2.63 -9.54 15.43
N LEU A 142 3.08 -8.28 15.35
CA LEU A 142 4.49 -7.94 15.41
C LEU A 142 5.14 -8.37 16.74
N LEU A 143 4.41 -8.25 17.85
CA LEU A 143 4.87 -8.72 19.15
C LEU A 143 5.08 -10.23 19.14
N ARG A 144 4.09 -11.01 18.67
CA ARG A 144 4.20 -12.47 18.54
C ARG A 144 5.35 -12.90 17.62
N ARG A 145 5.67 -12.09 16.60
CA ARG A 145 6.78 -12.34 15.68
C ARG A 145 8.13 -11.79 16.16
N GLY A 146 8.20 -11.16 17.34
CA GLY A 146 9.44 -10.57 17.87
C GLY A 146 9.95 -9.37 17.08
N ARG A 147 9.09 -8.70 16.30
CA ARG A 147 9.45 -7.57 15.42
C ARG A 147 8.89 -6.22 15.90
N LEU A 148 8.10 -6.19 16.97
CA LEU A 148 7.48 -4.97 17.47
C LEU A 148 8.52 -3.90 17.85
N GLN A 149 9.56 -4.27 18.60
CA GLN A 149 10.58 -3.32 19.05
C GLN A 149 11.29 -2.61 17.87
N LYS A 150 11.48 -3.30 16.75
CA LYS A 150 12.07 -2.72 15.53
C LYS A 150 11.18 -1.60 15.00
N MET A 151 9.87 -1.85 14.89
CA MET A 151 8.91 -0.84 14.43
C MET A 151 8.80 0.34 15.39
N GLU A 152 8.70 0.09 16.70
CA GLU A 152 8.56 1.16 17.70
C GLU A 152 9.82 2.02 17.81
N ALA A 153 11.01 1.42 17.69
CA ALA A 153 12.26 2.18 17.66
C ALA A 153 12.33 3.12 16.46
N TRP A 154 11.88 2.65 15.28
CA TRP A 154 11.80 3.49 14.09
C TRP A 154 10.73 4.58 14.22
N LEU A 155 9.53 4.26 14.71
CA LEU A 155 8.49 5.28 14.94
C LEU A 155 8.94 6.41 15.86
N ARG A 156 9.76 6.11 16.88
CA ARG A 156 10.36 7.12 17.76
C ARG A 156 11.40 8.01 17.07
N SER A 157 11.93 7.59 15.92
CA SER A 157 12.90 8.36 15.15
C SER A 157 12.27 9.08 13.95
N GLN A 158 10.94 9.09 13.84
CA GLN A 158 10.20 9.80 12.79
C GLN A 158 9.85 11.22 13.23
#